data_AF-A0A7V9KPG1-F1
#
_entry.id   AF-A0A7V9KPG1-F1
#
_cell.length_a   1.000
_cell.length_b   1.000
_cell.length_c   1.000
_cell.angle_alpha   90.00
_cell.angle_beta   90.00
_cell.angle_gamma   90.00
#
_symmetry.space_group_name_H-M   'P 1'
#
loop_
_entity.id
_entity.type
_entity.pdbx_description
1 polymer ?
#
loop_
_entity_poly.entity_id
_entity_poly.type
_entity_poly.pdbx_seq_one_letter_code
_entity_poly.pdbx_strand_id
1 'polypeptide(L)'
;MTTRVSNSYGYGVALQEDGTLVVVGTSGGPCCPGSTNYLVHRYDQDGSFRDADSSLEGTASDVLVQPNGKIAVLGSHLSRYNADLTLDAGFDGDGRRPVQSTVAVGLQNDGKILMAGNAESGFGASDFVVSRLNDDGSTDEGFGVSGKALADIAVNGSAAELAIQPNGSVIVVGTSDNQVGVARFLVSNDSDSDGVNNSVDNCPQAANAGQRDVDADGQGDVCDPDDDGDSVADQVDNCPKQPNVGQFNTDGDAFGNACDVDDDNDSVADSRDRCPLYAGEVSLSGCQRSEITLALRKIANRTVVSGK
;
A
#
# COMPACT_ATOMS: atom_id res chain seq x y z
N MET A 1 -27.76 -21.88 -25.52
CA MET A 1 -26.86 -22.42 -26.56
C MET A 1 -25.73 -23.15 -25.83
N THR A 2 -25.21 -24.27 -26.36
CA THR A 2 -24.15 -25.06 -25.69
C THR A 2 -22.99 -25.22 -26.65
N THR A 3 -21.85 -24.62 -26.32
CA THR A 3 -20.60 -24.78 -27.08
C THR A 3 -19.81 -25.92 -26.46
N ARG A 4 -19.49 -26.96 -27.24
CA ARG A 4 -18.62 -28.07 -26.82
C ARG A 4 -17.34 -28.03 -27.62
N VAL A 5 -16.21 -27.97 -26.93
CA VAL A 5 -14.90 -28.26 -27.51
C VAL A 5 -14.56 -29.71 -27.15
N SER A 6 -14.33 -30.56 -28.15
CA SER A 6 -14.02 -31.97 -27.93
C SER A 6 -12.67 -32.16 -27.23
N ASN A 7 -12.55 -33.18 -26.37
CA ASN A 7 -11.31 -33.58 -25.69
C ASN A 7 -10.64 -32.48 -24.85
N SER A 8 -11.43 -31.59 -24.24
CA SER A 8 -10.91 -30.49 -23.42
C SER A 8 -11.52 -30.51 -22.01
N TYR A 9 -10.71 -30.20 -20.99
CA TYR A 9 -11.13 -30.03 -19.60
C TYR A 9 -11.00 -28.56 -19.22
N GLY A 10 -12.07 -27.92 -18.75
CA GLY A 10 -11.99 -26.58 -18.15
C GLY A 10 -11.69 -26.68 -16.66
N TYR A 11 -10.77 -25.86 -16.15
CA TYR A 11 -10.38 -25.81 -14.74
C TYR A 11 -10.77 -24.49 -14.09
N GLY A 12 -10.63 -23.36 -14.81
CA GLY A 12 -10.96 -22.03 -14.32
C GLY A 12 -11.74 -21.22 -15.34
N VAL A 13 -12.53 -20.27 -14.85
CA VAL A 13 -13.28 -19.32 -15.67
C VAL A 13 -13.24 -17.93 -15.05
N ALA A 14 -13.01 -16.92 -15.88
CA ALA A 14 -13.06 -15.52 -15.50
C ALA A 14 -13.82 -14.70 -16.56
N LEU A 15 -14.29 -13.53 -16.17
CA LEU A 15 -15.05 -12.63 -17.04
C LEU A 15 -14.24 -11.35 -17.26
N GLN A 16 -14.12 -10.92 -18.51
CA GLN A 16 -13.60 -9.59 -18.84
C GLN A 16 -14.72 -8.54 -18.75
N GLU A 17 -14.37 -7.25 -18.62
CA GLU A 17 -15.36 -6.17 -18.52
C GLU A 17 -16.30 -6.07 -19.74
N ASP A 18 -15.82 -6.43 -20.93
CA ASP A 18 -16.62 -6.49 -22.16
C ASP A 18 -17.54 -7.72 -22.21
N GLY A 19 -17.57 -8.53 -21.14
CA GLY A 19 -18.33 -9.77 -21.00
C GLY A 19 -17.74 -10.97 -21.75
N THR A 20 -16.53 -10.84 -22.32
CA THR A 20 -15.80 -11.99 -22.84
C THR A 20 -15.51 -12.98 -21.72
N LEU A 21 -15.83 -14.25 -21.94
CA LEU A 21 -15.53 -15.33 -21.01
C LEU A 21 -14.12 -15.85 -21.31
N VAL A 22 -13.25 -15.86 -20.31
CA VAL A 22 -11.93 -16.47 -20.36
C VAL A 22 -12.00 -17.82 -19.65
N VAL A 23 -11.64 -18.90 -20.34
CA VAL A 23 -11.64 -20.25 -19.79
C VAL A 23 -10.25 -20.83 -19.93
N VAL A 24 -9.71 -21.34 -18.83
CA VAL A 24 -8.44 -22.08 -18.85
C VAL A 24 -8.70 -23.57 -18.67
N GLY A 25 -7.93 -24.38 -19.38
CA GLY A 25 -8.17 -25.79 -19.47
C GLY A 25 -7.06 -26.57 -20.14
N THR A 26 -7.16 -27.90 -20.19
CA THR A 26 -6.31 -28.72 -21.07
C THR A 26 -7.08 -29.10 -22.32
N SER A 27 -6.39 -29.23 -23.45
CA SER A 27 -6.95 -29.88 -24.64
C SER A 27 -6.06 -31.04 -25.09
N GLY A 28 -6.69 -32.18 -25.41
CA GLY A 28 -6.07 -33.22 -26.19
C GLY A 28 -6.06 -32.79 -27.66
N GLY A 29 -5.01 -32.08 -28.08
CA GLY A 29 -4.87 -31.64 -29.47
C GLY A 29 -4.88 -32.81 -30.46
N PRO A 30 -5.47 -32.68 -31.65
CA PRO A 30 -5.52 -33.73 -32.67
C PRO A 30 -4.14 -34.05 -33.29
N CYS A 31 -3.12 -33.23 -33.05
CA CYS A 31 -1.80 -33.37 -33.66
C CYS A 31 -0.84 -34.32 -32.91
N CYS A 32 -1.01 -34.49 -31.59
CA CYS A 32 -0.03 -35.20 -30.77
C CYS A 32 -0.70 -35.94 -29.59
N PRO A 33 -0.96 -37.25 -29.70
CA PRO A 33 -1.30 -38.06 -28.54
C PRO A 33 -0.12 -38.06 -27.56
N GLY A 34 -0.24 -37.33 -26.43
CA GLY A 34 0.74 -37.35 -25.33
C GLY A 34 1.22 -35.98 -24.80
N SER A 35 0.92 -34.87 -25.46
CA SER A 35 1.26 -33.52 -24.97
C SER A 35 0.02 -32.80 -24.41
N THR A 36 -0.04 -32.58 -23.09
CA THR A 36 -1.06 -31.74 -22.46
C THR A 36 -0.61 -30.27 -22.50
N ASN A 37 -0.96 -29.56 -23.56
CA ASN A 37 -0.91 -28.10 -23.54
C ASN A 37 -2.17 -27.61 -22.81
N TYR A 38 -2.02 -26.62 -21.93
CA TYR A 38 -3.18 -25.87 -21.47
C TYR A 38 -3.50 -24.77 -22.46
N LEU A 39 -4.78 -24.43 -22.57
CA LEU A 39 -5.28 -23.43 -23.49
C LEU A 39 -5.98 -22.34 -22.69
N VAL A 40 -5.75 -21.08 -23.07
CA VAL A 40 -6.64 -19.96 -22.72
C VAL A 40 -7.62 -19.83 -23.88
N HIS A 41 -8.90 -20.09 -23.64
CA HIS A 41 -9.97 -19.87 -24.62
C HIS A 41 -10.74 -18.62 -24.25
N ARG A 42 -11.09 -17.82 -25.25
CA ARG A 42 -12.06 -16.75 -25.08
C ARG A 42 -13.34 -17.08 -25.83
N TYR A 43 -14.46 -16.75 -25.20
CA TYR A 43 -15.78 -16.85 -25.79
C TYR A 43 -16.49 -15.52 -25.67
N ASP A 44 -17.27 -15.16 -26.69
CA ASP A 44 -18.16 -14.01 -26.62
C ASP A 44 -19.28 -14.24 -25.60
N GLN A 45 -20.01 -13.17 -25.25
CA GLN A 45 -21.11 -13.22 -24.28
C GLN A 45 -22.21 -14.23 -24.66
N ASP A 46 -22.39 -14.54 -25.94
CA ASP A 46 -23.35 -15.52 -26.44
C ASP A 46 -22.83 -16.98 -26.39
N GLY A 47 -21.57 -17.16 -25.97
CA GLY A 47 -20.87 -18.43 -25.87
C GLY A 47 -20.19 -18.88 -27.17
N SER A 48 -20.15 -18.07 -28.22
CA SER A 48 -19.35 -18.38 -29.41
C SER A 48 -17.86 -18.34 -29.11
N PHE A 49 -17.11 -19.28 -29.68
CA PHE A 49 -15.65 -19.27 -29.58
C PHE A 49 -15.09 -18.04 -30.30
N ARG A 50 -14.29 -17.24 -29.59
CA ARG A 50 -13.63 -16.04 -30.13
C ARG A 50 -12.23 -16.39 -30.63
N ASP A 51 -11.35 -16.82 -29.72
CA ASP A 51 -9.98 -17.21 -30.01
C ASP A 51 -9.37 -18.07 -28.88
N ALA A 52 -8.17 -18.60 -29.10
CA ALA A 52 -7.40 -19.32 -28.10
C ALA A 52 -5.90 -19.19 -28.33
N ASP A 53 -5.12 -19.37 -27.26
CA ASP A 53 -3.67 -19.59 -27.34
C ASP A 53 -3.33 -21.03 -26.93
N SER A 54 -2.64 -21.75 -27.82
CA SER A 54 -2.17 -23.13 -27.64
C SER A 54 -0.66 -23.29 -27.51
N SER A 55 0.06 -22.16 -27.49
CA SER A 55 1.52 -22.13 -27.32
C SER A 55 1.96 -22.29 -25.85
N LEU A 56 1.00 -22.46 -24.94
CA LEU A 56 1.21 -22.43 -23.50
C LEU A 56 1.64 -23.80 -22.95
N GLU A 57 2.80 -23.82 -22.29
CA GLU A 57 3.38 -25.03 -21.69
C GLU A 57 3.10 -25.10 -20.18
N GLY A 58 2.67 -26.26 -19.67
CA GLY A 58 2.49 -26.52 -18.24
C GLY A 58 1.11 -27.05 -17.87
N THR A 59 0.60 -26.63 -16.72
CA THR A 59 -0.77 -26.91 -16.25
C THR A 59 -1.52 -25.60 -16.07
N ALA A 60 -2.85 -25.66 -16.07
CA ALA A 60 -3.71 -24.57 -15.61
C ALA A 60 -4.69 -25.13 -14.58
N SER A 61 -4.87 -24.42 -13.47
CA SER A 61 -5.80 -24.76 -12.39
C SER A 61 -6.83 -23.67 -12.17
N ASP A 62 -6.47 -22.40 -12.37
CA ASP A 62 -7.35 -21.27 -12.13
C ASP A 62 -6.96 -20.06 -13.00
N VAL A 63 -7.83 -19.05 -13.11
CA VAL A 63 -7.62 -17.86 -13.93
C VAL A 63 -8.25 -16.62 -13.31
N LEU A 64 -7.55 -15.49 -13.44
CA LEU A 64 -8.07 -14.16 -13.14
C LEU A 64 -7.95 -13.25 -14.36
N VAL A 65 -8.86 -12.28 -14.45
CA VAL A 65 -8.77 -11.17 -15.41
C VAL A 65 -8.63 -9.88 -14.61
N GLN A 66 -7.67 -9.05 -15.02
CA GLN A 66 -7.45 -7.73 -14.45
C GLN A 66 -8.23 -6.66 -15.24
N PRO A 67 -8.61 -5.52 -14.61
CA PRO A 67 -9.35 -4.45 -15.28
C PRO A 67 -8.67 -3.89 -16.54
N ASN A 68 -7.34 -3.94 -16.59
CA ASN A 68 -6.56 -3.54 -17.77
C ASN A 68 -6.61 -4.56 -18.93
N GLY A 69 -7.41 -5.63 -18.81
CA GLY A 69 -7.56 -6.68 -19.81
C GLY A 69 -6.48 -7.76 -19.78
N LYS A 70 -5.49 -7.66 -18.90
CA LYS A 70 -4.49 -8.73 -18.69
C LYS A 70 -5.14 -9.94 -18.03
N ILE A 71 -4.59 -11.12 -18.33
CA ILE A 71 -5.09 -12.41 -17.87
C ILE A 71 -3.97 -13.09 -17.11
N ALA A 72 -4.19 -13.43 -15.83
CA ALA A 72 -3.24 -14.25 -15.09
C ALA A 72 -3.79 -15.68 -14.95
N VAL A 73 -2.96 -16.65 -15.31
CA VAL A 73 -3.29 -18.08 -15.31
C VAL A 73 -2.44 -18.75 -14.24
N LEU A 74 -3.11 -19.37 -13.27
CA LEU A 74 -2.46 -20.18 -12.25
C LEU A 74 -2.27 -21.61 -12.76
N GLY A 75 -1.08 -22.16 -12.52
CA GLY A 75 -0.68 -23.47 -12.99
C GLY A 75 0.64 -23.93 -12.37
N SER A 76 1.57 -24.42 -13.20
CA SER A 76 2.96 -24.66 -12.76
C SER A 76 3.67 -23.37 -12.31
N HIS A 77 3.20 -22.24 -12.83
CA HIS A 77 3.58 -20.88 -12.48
C HIS A 77 2.29 -20.06 -12.46
N LEU A 78 2.31 -18.88 -11.83
CA LEU A 78 1.35 -17.83 -12.14
C LEU A 78 1.90 -17.06 -13.35
N SER A 79 1.31 -17.28 -14.52
CA SER A 79 1.74 -16.65 -15.77
C SER A 79 0.79 -15.52 -16.14
N ARG A 80 1.31 -14.37 -16.59
CA ARG A 80 0.45 -13.26 -17.02
C ARG A 80 0.55 -13.01 -18.52
N TYR A 81 -0.60 -12.77 -19.13
CA TYR A 81 -0.76 -12.48 -20.54
C TYR A 81 -1.39 -11.12 -20.75
N ASN A 82 -0.99 -10.46 -21.82
CA ASN A 82 -1.63 -9.25 -22.32
C ASN A 82 -3.00 -9.57 -22.94
N ALA A 83 -3.78 -8.53 -23.23
CA ALA A 83 -5.10 -8.68 -23.85
C ALA A 83 -5.07 -9.35 -25.24
N ASP A 84 -3.92 -9.35 -25.92
CA ASP A 84 -3.68 -10.04 -27.19
C ASP A 84 -3.16 -11.48 -27.03
N LEU A 85 -3.18 -12.01 -25.79
CA LEU A 85 -2.68 -13.33 -25.39
C LEU A 85 -1.15 -13.50 -25.51
N THR A 86 -0.38 -12.43 -25.77
CA THR A 86 1.08 -12.50 -25.65
C THR A 86 1.50 -12.53 -24.17
N LEU A 87 2.60 -13.24 -23.86
CA LEU A 87 3.14 -13.27 -22.49
C LEU A 87 3.60 -11.87 -22.05
N ASP A 88 3.17 -11.44 -20.87
CA ASP A 88 3.52 -10.13 -20.31
C ASP A 88 4.90 -10.18 -19.64
N ALA A 89 5.96 -9.90 -20.39
CA ALA A 89 7.33 -9.91 -19.88
C ALA A 89 7.59 -8.91 -18.71
N GLY A 90 6.69 -7.96 -18.48
CA GLY A 90 6.79 -7.04 -17.34
C GLY A 90 6.38 -7.66 -16.00
N PHE A 91 5.75 -8.85 -16.01
CA PHE A 91 5.31 -9.55 -14.80
C PHE A 91 6.41 -10.48 -14.28
N ASP A 92 6.92 -10.26 -13.07
CA ASP A 92 8.06 -10.98 -12.47
C ASP A 92 9.33 -11.05 -13.36
N GLY A 93 9.44 -10.15 -14.35
CA GLY A 93 10.60 -10.01 -15.25
C GLY A 93 10.62 -10.92 -16.49
N ASP A 94 9.84 -12.00 -16.51
CA ASP A 94 9.75 -12.93 -17.65
C ASP A 94 8.32 -13.36 -18.00
N GLY A 95 7.33 -12.82 -17.29
CA GLY A 95 5.92 -13.14 -17.40
C GLY A 95 5.44 -14.29 -16.52
N ARG A 96 6.30 -14.88 -15.69
CA ARG A 96 6.00 -16.10 -14.94
C ARG A 96 6.53 -16.04 -13.50
N ARG A 97 5.61 -16.05 -12.55
CA ARG A 97 5.92 -16.15 -11.12
C ARG A 97 5.95 -17.62 -10.68
N PRO A 98 7.04 -18.13 -10.10
CA PRO A 98 7.04 -19.44 -9.44
C PRO A 98 6.01 -19.47 -8.31
N VAL A 99 5.22 -20.54 -8.25
CA VAL A 99 4.22 -20.77 -7.21
C VAL A 99 4.53 -22.04 -6.44
N GLN A 100 4.15 -22.09 -5.18
CA GLN A 100 4.31 -23.27 -4.33
C GLN A 100 2.96 -23.65 -3.75
N SER A 101 2.52 -24.88 -4.02
CA SER A 101 1.30 -25.47 -3.46
C SER A 101 0.07 -24.56 -3.51
N THR A 102 -0.04 -23.74 -4.57
CA THR A 102 -1.09 -22.75 -4.78
C THR A 102 -2.22 -23.38 -5.58
N VAL A 103 -3.47 -23.11 -5.17
CA VAL A 103 -4.67 -23.74 -5.74
C VAL A 103 -5.63 -22.75 -6.38
N ALA A 104 -5.70 -21.53 -5.84
CA ALA A 104 -6.65 -20.52 -6.27
C ALA A 104 -6.00 -19.14 -6.33
N VAL A 105 -6.51 -18.28 -7.21
CA VAL A 105 -6.02 -16.92 -7.39
C VAL A 105 -7.18 -15.92 -7.39
N GLY A 106 -6.95 -14.74 -6.83
CA GLY A 106 -7.96 -13.67 -6.77
C GLY A 106 -7.35 -12.30 -6.95
N LEU A 107 -8.20 -11.35 -7.31
CA LEU A 107 -7.81 -9.96 -7.54
C LEU A 107 -8.51 -9.05 -6.53
N GLN A 108 -7.74 -8.24 -5.82
CA GLN A 108 -8.26 -7.18 -4.98
C GLN A 108 -8.57 -5.92 -5.80
N ASN A 109 -9.45 -5.06 -5.29
CA ASN A 109 -9.81 -3.80 -5.97
C ASN A 109 -8.65 -2.83 -6.14
N ASP A 110 -7.60 -2.93 -5.34
CA ASP A 110 -6.37 -2.14 -5.45
C ASP A 110 -5.39 -2.69 -6.51
N GLY A 111 -5.77 -3.76 -7.21
CA GLY A 111 -4.96 -4.41 -8.25
C GLY A 111 -4.00 -5.47 -7.73
N LYS A 112 -3.91 -5.70 -6.42
CA LYS A 112 -3.06 -6.75 -5.84
C LYS A 112 -3.62 -8.13 -6.11
N ILE A 113 -2.73 -9.09 -6.34
CA ILE A 113 -3.08 -10.47 -6.67
C ILE A 113 -2.90 -11.33 -5.41
N LEU A 114 -3.94 -12.05 -5.04
CA LEU A 114 -3.93 -12.99 -3.92
C LEU A 114 -3.82 -14.41 -4.45
N MET A 115 -2.99 -15.22 -3.79
CA MET A 115 -2.79 -16.63 -4.08
C MET A 115 -3.07 -17.44 -2.82
N ALA A 116 -4.05 -18.34 -2.86
CA ALA A 116 -4.33 -19.25 -1.76
C ALA A 116 -3.76 -20.64 -2.04
N GLY A 117 -3.26 -21.28 -1.00
CA GLY A 117 -2.63 -22.59 -1.11
C GLY A 117 -2.35 -23.22 0.24
N ASN A 118 -1.40 -24.15 0.22
CA ASN A 118 -0.96 -24.92 1.38
C ASN A 118 0.46 -24.53 1.76
N ALA A 119 0.70 -24.20 3.03
CA ALA A 119 2.04 -24.07 3.59
C ALA A 119 2.41 -25.35 4.31
N GLU A 120 3.61 -25.88 4.04
CA GLU A 120 4.16 -26.98 4.84
C GLU A 120 4.47 -26.46 6.24
N SER A 121 3.84 -27.03 7.27
CA SER A 121 4.28 -26.88 8.65
C SER A 121 5.27 -27.99 8.99
N GLY A 122 6.22 -27.71 9.89
CA GLY A 122 7.42 -28.53 10.15
C GLY A 122 7.22 -29.97 10.65
N PHE A 123 6.01 -30.52 10.58
CA PHE A 123 5.67 -31.87 11.02
C PHE A 123 4.77 -32.65 10.03
N GLY A 124 4.76 -32.24 8.75
CA GLY A 124 3.97 -32.91 7.70
C GLY A 124 2.48 -32.59 7.73
N ALA A 125 2.08 -31.59 8.53
CA ALA A 125 0.79 -30.94 8.43
C ALA A 125 0.90 -29.76 7.45
N SER A 126 -0.21 -29.43 6.82
CA SER A 126 -0.33 -28.26 5.95
C SER A 126 -1.33 -27.28 6.52
N ASP A 127 -0.98 -26.01 6.53
CA ASP A 127 -1.87 -24.91 6.91
C ASP A 127 -2.37 -24.17 5.68
N PHE A 128 -3.50 -23.48 5.79
CA PHE A 128 -3.91 -22.55 4.75
C PHE A 128 -2.97 -21.37 4.74
N VAL A 129 -2.46 -21.04 3.55
CA VAL A 129 -1.63 -19.86 3.33
C VAL A 129 -2.27 -19.00 2.26
N VAL A 130 -2.24 -17.70 2.49
CA VAL A 130 -2.49 -16.70 1.45
C VAL A 130 -1.18 -15.97 1.23
N SER A 131 -0.77 -15.82 -0.03
CA SER A 131 0.32 -14.93 -0.42
C SER A 131 -0.26 -13.76 -1.22
N ARG A 132 0.33 -12.57 -1.12
CA ARG A 132 -0.08 -11.39 -1.89
C ARG A 132 1.06 -10.88 -2.75
N LEU A 133 0.74 -10.55 -3.99
CA LEU A 133 1.64 -9.96 -4.98
C LEU A 133 1.14 -8.56 -5.37
N ASN A 134 2.08 -7.71 -5.74
CA ASN A 134 1.81 -6.47 -6.45
C ASN A 134 1.34 -6.76 -7.88
N ASP A 135 0.82 -5.74 -8.57
CA ASP A 135 0.38 -5.87 -9.96
C ASP A 135 1.53 -6.28 -10.91
N ASP A 136 2.78 -5.99 -10.60
CA ASP A 136 3.93 -6.42 -11.41
C ASP A 136 4.39 -7.86 -11.12
N GLY A 137 3.71 -8.58 -10.21
CA GLY A 137 4.05 -9.95 -9.83
C GLY A 137 5.12 -10.06 -8.74
N SER A 138 5.70 -8.94 -8.30
CA SER A 138 6.58 -8.91 -7.13
C SER A 138 5.81 -9.20 -5.85
N THR A 139 6.50 -9.70 -4.82
CA THR A 139 5.90 -9.97 -3.51
C THR A 139 5.46 -8.66 -2.83
N ASP A 140 4.25 -8.61 -2.30
CA ASP A 140 3.83 -7.50 -1.42
C ASP A 140 4.35 -7.76 -0.01
N GLU A 141 5.51 -7.19 0.32
CA GLU A 141 6.13 -7.36 1.65
C GLU A 141 5.30 -6.75 2.80
N GLY A 142 4.36 -5.86 2.51
CA GLY A 142 3.41 -5.31 3.49
C GLY A 142 2.26 -6.25 3.84
N PHE A 143 2.21 -7.46 3.28
CA PHE A 143 1.21 -8.47 3.60
C PHE A 143 1.78 -9.59 4.48
N GLY A 144 1.40 -9.61 5.76
CA GLY A 144 1.86 -10.66 6.68
C GLY A 144 3.39 -10.69 6.80
N VAL A 145 3.99 -11.89 6.76
CA VAL A 145 5.44 -12.09 6.81
C VAL A 145 5.94 -12.53 5.45
N SER A 146 6.82 -11.72 4.83
CA SER A 146 7.34 -11.96 3.47
C SER A 146 6.24 -12.14 2.42
N GLY A 147 5.18 -11.34 2.52
CA GLY A 147 4.03 -11.41 1.61
C GLY A 147 3.13 -12.61 1.81
N LYS A 148 3.17 -13.26 2.97
CA LYS A 148 2.38 -14.44 3.32
C LYS A 148 1.66 -14.28 4.65
N ALA A 149 0.41 -14.70 4.69
CA ALA A 149 -0.38 -14.87 5.90
C ALA A 149 -0.76 -16.34 6.07
N LEU A 150 -0.59 -16.86 7.28
CA LEU A 150 -0.91 -18.24 7.64
C LEU A 150 -2.14 -18.26 8.53
N ALA A 151 -3.02 -19.25 8.31
CA ALA A 151 -4.06 -19.58 9.26
C ALA A 151 -3.79 -21.01 9.75
N ASP A 152 -3.50 -21.14 11.04
CA ASP A 152 -3.39 -22.44 11.70
C ASP A 152 -4.78 -23.09 11.67
N ILE A 153 -4.92 -24.10 10.81
CA ILE A 153 -6.15 -24.84 10.61
C ILE A 153 -5.86 -26.31 10.91
N ALA A 154 -5.92 -26.63 12.20
CA ALA A 154 -5.84 -28.00 12.73
C ALA A 154 -4.79 -28.85 11.99
N VAL A 155 -4.99 -30.16 11.85
CA VAL A 155 -4.00 -31.05 11.22
C VAL A 155 -4.39 -31.30 9.76
N ASN A 156 -3.45 -31.09 8.83
CA ASN A 156 -3.59 -31.39 7.40
C ASN A 156 -4.68 -30.60 6.65
N GLY A 157 -4.61 -29.27 6.71
CA GLY A 157 -5.40 -28.37 5.87
C GLY A 157 -4.99 -28.44 4.40
N SER A 158 -5.93 -28.70 3.51
CA SER A 158 -5.79 -28.57 2.05
C SER A 158 -6.74 -27.49 1.55
N ALA A 159 -6.20 -26.32 1.21
CA ALA A 159 -6.95 -25.24 0.57
C ALA A 159 -7.51 -25.72 -0.77
N ALA A 160 -8.66 -25.18 -1.16
CA ALA A 160 -9.33 -25.48 -2.42
C ALA A 160 -9.64 -24.21 -3.22
N GLU A 161 -10.14 -23.16 -2.55
CA GLU A 161 -10.67 -21.96 -3.22
C GLU A 161 -10.52 -20.74 -2.30
N LEU A 162 -10.50 -19.55 -2.89
CA LEU A 162 -10.56 -18.29 -2.15
C LEU A 162 -11.74 -17.42 -2.62
N ALA A 163 -12.28 -16.61 -1.72
CA ALA A 163 -13.23 -15.56 -2.03
C ALA A 163 -12.84 -14.27 -1.32
N ILE A 164 -12.96 -13.13 -2.01
CA ILE A 164 -12.65 -11.81 -1.48
C ILE A 164 -13.97 -11.12 -1.12
N GLN A 165 -14.09 -10.67 0.12
CA GLN A 165 -15.24 -9.90 0.59
C GLN A 165 -15.11 -8.42 0.17
N PRO A 166 -16.22 -7.67 0.05
CA PRO A 166 -16.16 -6.24 -0.31
C PRO A 166 -15.30 -5.36 0.61
N ASN A 167 -15.11 -5.77 1.86
CA ASN A 167 -14.23 -5.11 2.83
C ASN A 167 -12.76 -5.54 2.72
N GLY A 168 -12.39 -6.27 1.67
CA GLY A 168 -11.03 -6.77 1.43
C GLY A 168 -10.65 -8.04 2.19
N SER A 169 -11.44 -8.50 3.17
CA SER A 169 -11.15 -9.77 3.86
C SER A 169 -11.17 -10.94 2.88
N VAL A 170 -10.24 -11.88 3.04
CA VAL A 170 -10.16 -13.09 2.22
C VAL A 170 -10.68 -14.28 3.00
N ILE A 171 -11.57 -15.05 2.39
CA ILE A 171 -12.03 -16.32 2.90
C ILE A 171 -11.36 -17.41 2.08
N VAL A 172 -10.65 -18.32 2.73
CA VAL A 172 -10.13 -19.53 2.10
C VAL A 172 -10.93 -20.71 2.62
N VAL A 173 -11.35 -21.57 1.70
CA VAL A 173 -12.04 -22.82 2.02
C VAL A 173 -11.22 -24.00 1.57
N GLY A 174 -11.44 -25.14 2.22
CA GLY A 174 -10.75 -26.37 1.88
C GLY A 174 -11.18 -27.51 2.79
N THR A 175 -10.29 -28.47 2.97
CA THR A 175 -10.50 -29.62 3.86
C THR A 175 -9.49 -29.62 4.98
N SER A 176 -9.89 -29.95 6.20
CA SER A 176 -9.00 -30.19 7.33
C SER A 176 -9.50 -31.40 8.09
N ASP A 177 -8.66 -32.43 8.26
CA ASP A 177 -9.00 -33.68 8.94
C ASP A 177 -10.36 -34.30 8.52
N ASN A 178 -10.59 -34.36 7.20
CA ASN A 178 -11.85 -34.79 6.56
C ASN A 178 -13.10 -33.94 6.88
N GLN A 179 -12.91 -32.74 7.42
CA GLN A 179 -13.96 -31.74 7.64
C GLN A 179 -13.79 -30.56 6.68
N VAL A 180 -14.83 -29.75 6.55
CA VAL A 180 -14.73 -28.47 5.82
C VAL A 180 -13.91 -27.50 6.66
N GLY A 181 -12.81 -27.03 6.08
CA GLY A 181 -11.98 -25.98 6.61
C GLY A 181 -12.39 -24.63 6.07
N VAL A 182 -12.54 -23.63 6.94
CA VAL A 182 -12.79 -22.24 6.55
C VAL A 182 -11.88 -21.34 7.38
N ALA A 183 -11.04 -20.56 6.72
CA ALA A 183 -10.22 -19.54 7.35
C ALA A 183 -10.52 -18.17 6.78
N ARG A 184 -10.49 -17.15 7.64
CA ARG A 184 -10.58 -15.75 7.26
C ARG A 184 -9.21 -15.10 7.46
N PHE A 185 -8.70 -14.49 6.41
CA PHE A 185 -7.50 -13.67 6.41
C PHE A 185 -7.91 -12.20 6.35
N LEU A 186 -7.44 -11.42 7.32
CA LEU A 186 -7.60 -9.97 7.31
C LEU A 186 -6.49 -9.40 6.44
N VAL A 187 -6.88 -8.70 5.37
CA VAL A 187 -5.96 -8.30 4.30
C VAL A 187 -5.49 -6.85 4.41
N SER A 188 -6.21 -6.06 5.19
CA SER A 188 -5.71 -4.86 5.84
C SER A 188 -5.63 -5.16 7.34
N ASN A 189 -4.43 -5.18 7.89
CA ASN A 189 -4.27 -4.97 9.32
C ASN A 189 -4.26 -3.45 9.55
N ASP A 190 -5.26 -2.75 9.05
CA ASP A 190 -5.44 -1.30 9.22
C ASP A 190 -6.52 -1.14 10.28
N SER A 191 -6.11 -0.90 11.52
CA SER A 191 -7.00 -0.90 12.68
C SER A 191 -7.87 0.34 12.76
N ASP A 192 -7.45 1.47 12.17
CA ASP A 192 -8.15 2.75 12.24
C ASP A 192 -8.76 3.20 10.90
N SER A 193 -8.57 2.40 9.86
CA SER A 193 -9.15 2.56 8.52
C SER A 193 -8.73 3.83 7.80
N ASP A 194 -7.49 4.26 7.99
CA ASP A 194 -6.94 5.46 7.34
C ASP A 194 -6.26 5.18 5.99
N GLY A 195 -6.10 3.90 5.63
CA GLY A 195 -5.48 3.46 4.38
C GLY A 195 -4.00 3.08 4.51
N VAL A 196 -3.43 3.15 5.72
CA VAL A 196 -2.07 2.70 6.06
C VAL A 196 -2.17 1.43 6.91
N ASN A 197 -1.34 0.43 6.62
CA ASN A 197 -1.36 -0.81 7.39
C ASN A 197 -0.61 -0.61 8.72
N ASN A 198 -1.11 -1.19 9.83
CA ASN A 198 -0.53 -1.05 11.18
C ASN A 198 0.99 -1.31 11.26
N SER A 199 1.57 -2.10 10.36
CA SER A 199 3.00 -2.42 10.35
C SER A 199 3.90 -1.31 9.79
N VAL A 200 3.32 -0.35 9.06
CA VAL A 200 4.00 0.79 8.43
C VAL A 200 3.31 2.12 8.78
N ASP A 201 2.40 2.09 9.73
CA ASP A 201 1.63 3.22 10.22
C ASP A 201 2.30 3.78 11.48
N ASN A 202 2.64 5.08 11.47
CA ASN A 202 3.22 5.78 12.62
C ASN A 202 2.18 6.13 13.71
N CYS A 203 0.89 5.91 13.45
CA CYS A 203 -0.21 5.94 14.41
C CYS A 203 -1.23 4.79 14.21
N PRO A 204 -0.88 3.51 14.47
CA PRO A 204 -1.71 2.33 14.15
C PRO A 204 -3.13 2.24 14.73
N GLN A 205 -3.56 3.21 15.54
CA GLN A 205 -4.85 3.24 16.23
C GLN A 205 -5.55 4.60 16.08
N ALA A 206 -4.97 5.54 15.32
CA ALA A 206 -5.48 6.89 15.15
C ALA A 206 -5.25 7.37 13.72
N ALA A 207 -6.34 7.41 12.95
CA ALA A 207 -6.31 7.65 11.52
C ALA A 207 -5.55 8.93 11.13
N ASN A 208 -4.47 8.77 10.38
CA ASN A 208 -3.58 9.85 9.95
C ASN A 208 -2.95 9.53 8.58
N ALA A 209 -3.76 9.25 7.55
CA ALA A 209 -3.34 8.84 6.19
C ALA A 209 -2.17 9.61 5.55
N GLY A 210 -1.91 10.85 5.98
CA GLY A 210 -0.75 11.65 5.56
C GLY A 210 0.58 11.33 6.24
N GLN A 211 0.59 10.46 7.27
CA GLN A 211 1.73 9.97 8.04
C GLN A 211 2.71 11.10 8.41
N ARG A 212 2.16 12.26 8.82
CA ARG A 212 2.98 13.40 9.25
C ARG A 212 3.63 13.06 10.58
N ASP A 213 4.90 13.41 10.68
CA ASP A 213 5.80 13.17 11.82
C ASP A 213 6.85 14.29 11.74
N VAL A 214 6.69 15.34 12.55
CA VAL A 214 7.46 16.59 12.43
C VAL A 214 8.89 16.46 12.97
N ASP A 215 9.10 15.68 14.03
CA ASP A 215 10.41 15.48 14.66
C ASP A 215 11.15 14.22 14.16
N ALA A 216 10.45 13.36 13.41
CA ALA A 216 10.94 12.13 12.81
C ALA A 216 11.39 11.07 13.83
N ASP A 217 10.73 11.00 14.99
CA ASP A 217 11.00 9.99 16.01
C ASP A 217 10.31 8.63 15.74
N GLY A 218 9.37 8.61 14.78
CA GLY A 218 8.62 7.43 14.35
C GLY A 218 7.21 7.33 14.95
N GLN A 219 6.80 8.26 15.82
CA GLN A 219 5.43 8.47 16.27
C GLN A 219 4.80 9.58 15.42
N GLY A 220 3.60 9.33 14.87
CA GLY A 220 2.96 10.33 14.01
C GLY A 220 2.31 11.46 14.80
N ASP A 221 2.21 12.65 14.19
CA ASP A 221 1.66 13.86 14.81
C ASP A 221 0.28 13.69 15.49
N VAL A 222 -0.51 12.71 15.05
CA VAL A 222 -1.87 12.47 15.57
C VAL A 222 -1.86 11.71 16.90
N CYS A 223 -0.80 10.94 17.15
CA CYS A 223 -0.65 10.09 18.32
C CYS A 223 0.61 10.42 19.15
N ASP A 224 1.41 11.38 18.72
CA ASP A 224 2.53 11.96 19.46
C ASP A 224 2.01 12.98 20.49
N PRO A 225 2.48 12.97 21.75
CA PRO A 225 2.22 14.02 22.72
C PRO A 225 3.15 15.26 22.65
N ASP A 226 4.24 15.21 21.87
CA ASP A 226 5.27 16.25 21.71
C ASP A 226 5.76 16.28 20.26
N ASP A 227 4.92 16.83 19.39
CA ASP A 227 5.00 16.79 17.93
C ASP A 227 6.34 17.30 17.33
N ASP A 228 7.07 18.16 18.03
CA ASP A 228 8.33 18.73 17.55
C ASP A 228 9.57 18.32 18.36
N GLY A 229 9.39 17.50 19.39
CA GLY A 229 10.46 16.89 20.16
C GLY A 229 11.27 17.89 20.99
N ASP A 230 10.70 19.04 21.36
CA ASP A 230 11.40 20.07 22.14
C ASP A 230 11.30 19.89 23.66
N SER A 231 10.60 18.83 24.12
CA SER A 231 10.30 18.51 25.53
C SER A 231 9.17 19.32 26.16
N VAL A 232 8.39 20.08 25.38
CA VAL A 232 7.17 20.76 25.79
C VAL A 232 5.98 20.12 25.08
N ALA A 233 5.16 19.39 25.83
CA ALA A 233 4.01 18.69 25.26
C ALA A 233 3.01 19.64 24.56
N ASP A 234 2.41 19.19 23.45
CA ASP A 234 1.56 20.01 22.54
C ASP A 234 0.45 20.78 23.26
N GLN A 235 -0.10 20.21 24.34
CA GLN A 235 -1.20 20.80 25.10
C GLN A 235 -0.83 22.10 25.81
N VAL A 236 0.47 22.33 26.04
CA VAL A 236 1.00 23.51 26.73
C VAL A 236 2.02 24.26 25.88
N ASP A 237 2.33 23.76 24.68
CA ASP A 237 3.26 24.36 23.74
C ASP A 237 2.60 25.48 22.92
N ASN A 238 3.22 26.65 22.90
CA ASN A 238 2.79 27.78 22.08
C ASN A 238 3.31 27.72 20.62
N CYS A 239 4.15 26.74 20.29
CA CYS A 239 4.57 26.38 18.94
C CYS A 239 4.68 24.86 18.71
N PRO A 240 3.56 24.08 18.74
CA PRO A 240 3.55 22.60 18.70
C PRO A 240 4.12 21.92 17.45
N LYS A 241 4.80 22.63 16.55
CA LYS A 241 5.35 22.10 15.30
C LYS A 241 6.73 22.70 15.01
N GLN A 242 7.30 23.47 15.94
CA GLN A 242 8.51 24.25 15.74
C GLN A 242 9.27 24.40 17.08
N PRO A 243 10.38 23.67 17.26
CA PRO A 243 11.01 23.52 18.57
C PRO A 243 11.38 24.84 19.22
N ASN A 244 10.91 25.07 20.44
CA ASN A 244 11.07 26.32 21.16
C ASN A 244 10.98 26.21 22.70
N VAL A 245 11.72 25.28 23.31
CA VAL A 245 11.82 24.99 24.77
C VAL A 245 11.65 26.18 25.74
N GLY A 246 12.08 27.38 25.34
CA GLY A 246 11.91 28.61 26.13
C GLY A 246 10.49 29.20 26.19
N GLN A 247 9.57 28.75 25.33
CA GLN A 247 8.16 29.16 25.27
C GLN A 247 7.97 30.68 25.30
N PHE A 248 8.89 31.41 24.64
CA PHE A 248 8.80 32.87 24.55
C PHE A 248 7.57 33.26 23.72
N ASN A 249 6.82 34.24 24.21
CA ASN A 249 5.67 34.85 23.56
C ASN A 249 5.66 36.33 23.96
N THR A 250 6.11 37.20 23.04
CA THR A 250 6.36 38.62 23.33
C THR A 250 5.07 39.43 23.43
N ASP A 251 4.11 39.22 22.52
CA ASP A 251 2.85 39.97 22.48
C ASP A 251 1.72 39.33 23.29
N GLY A 252 1.89 38.06 23.68
CA GLY A 252 0.94 37.28 24.47
C GLY A 252 -0.21 36.70 23.65
N ASP A 253 -0.08 36.56 22.33
CA ASP A 253 -1.10 35.97 21.48
C ASP A 253 -1.08 34.42 21.52
N ALA A 254 -1.70 33.76 20.54
CA ALA A 254 -1.80 32.30 20.52
C ALA A 254 -0.50 31.59 20.07
N PHE A 255 0.45 32.30 19.48
CA PHE A 255 1.67 31.77 18.90
C PHE A 255 2.89 32.19 19.73
N GLY A 256 3.85 31.28 19.89
CA GLY A 256 5.15 31.63 20.44
C GLY A 256 6.04 32.29 19.39
N ASN A 257 7.08 32.98 19.84
CA ASN A 257 8.01 33.69 18.97
C ASN A 257 8.69 32.81 17.89
N ALA A 258 8.70 31.49 18.07
CA ALA A 258 9.33 30.58 17.12
C ALA A 258 8.44 30.30 15.89
N CYS A 259 7.13 30.48 16.03
CA CYS A 259 6.12 30.15 15.02
C CYS A 259 5.16 31.30 14.72
N ASP A 260 5.35 32.46 15.36
CA ASP A 260 4.74 33.72 15.00
C ASP A 260 5.49 34.36 13.82
N VAL A 261 4.78 35.20 13.05
CA VAL A 261 5.31 35.98 11.95
C VAL A 261 5.48 37.47 12.29
N ASP A 262 4.95 37.91 13.44
CA ASP A 262 4.95 39.27 13.94
C ASP A 262 5.00 39.25 15.49
N ASP A 263 6.15 38.87 16.03
CA ASP A 263 6.39 38.56 17.45
C ASP A 263 5.90 39.63 18.44
N ASP A 264 5.86 40.91 18.05
CA ASP A 264 5.44 42.03 18.91
C ASP A 264 4.14 42.73 18.46
N ASN A 265 3.51 42.19 17.40
CA ASN A 265 2.20 42.57 16.87
C ASN A 265 2.06 44.06 16.54
N ASP A 266 3.14 44.68 16.07
CA ASP A 266 3.16 46.08 15.68
C ASP A 266 2.76 46.31 14.21
N SER A 267 2.32 45.24 13.54
CA SER A 267 1.96 45.17 12.13
C SER A 267 3.14 45.17 11.16
N VAL A 268 4.37 44.95 11.64
CA VAL A 268 5.56 44.75 10.84
C VAL A 268 6.11 43.35 11.07
N ALA A 269 5.72 42.42 10.20
CA ALA A 269 6.26 41.05 10.26
C ALA A 269 7.79 40.96 10.45
N ASP A 270 8.28 40.00 11.24
CA ASP A 270 9.66 39.91 11.74
C ASP A 270 10.71 39.99 10.63
N SER A 271 10.42 39.38 9.48
CA SER A 271 11.26 39.41 8.29
C SER A 271 11.59 40.83 7.78
N ARG A 272 10.79 41.82 8.17
CA ARG A 272 10.90 43.25 7.79
C ARG A 272 11.07 44.16 9.01
N ASP A 273 11.01 43.61 10.21
CA ASP A 273 11.19 44.34 11.45
C ASP A 273 12.66 44.37 11.87
N ARG A 274 13.12 45.55 12.29
CA ARG A 274 14.45 45.74 12.88
C ARG A 274 14.47 45.52 14.38
N CYS A 275 13.32 45.51 15.03
CA CYS A 275 13.12 45.31 16.46
C CYS A 275 11.99 44.30 16.76
N PRO A 276 12.06 43.04 16.28
CA PRO A 276 10.92 42.09 16.33
C PRO A 276 10.35 41.76 17.72
N LEU A 277 10.99 42.20 18.81
CA LEU A 277 10.57 41.92 20.18
C LEU A 277 10.06 43.17 20.91
N TYR A 278 9.90 44.29 20.21
CA TYR A 278 9.67 45.60 20.80
C TYR A 278 8.76 46.46 19.93
N ALA A 279 7.45 46.30 20.15
CA ALA A 279 6.41 46.94 19.37
C ALA A 279 6.69 48.43 19.08
N GLY A 280 6.76 48.76 17.79
CA GLY A 280 7.09 50.09 17.29
C GLY A 280 6.09 50.63 16.29
N GLU A 281 6.61 51.40 15.33
CA GLU A 281 5.80 52.04 14.29
C GLU A 281 6.20 51.48 12.92
N VAL A 282 5.21 51.18 12.08
CA VAL A 282 5.41 50.78 10.67
C VAL A 282 6.34 51.74 9.92
N SER A 283 6.28 53.04 10.24
CA SER A 283 7.11 54.08 9.61
C SER A 283 8.61 53.96 9.95
N LEU A 284 8.95 53.17 10.96
CA LEU A 284 10.29 53.00 11.52
C LEU A 284 10.82 51.56 11.39
N SER A 285 10.22 50.77 10.48
CA SER A 285 10.56 49.35 10.31
C SER A 285 10.46 48.60 11.64
N GLY A 286 9.34 48.80 12.34
CA GLY A 286 8.94 48.14 13.59
C GLY A 286 9.70 48.55 14.86
N CYS A 287 10.69 49.43 14.77
CA CYS A 287 11.36 49.95 15.97
C CYS A 287 10.65 51.16 16.60
N GLN A 288 10.62 51.21 17.94
CA GLN A 288 10.32 52.44 18.66
C GLN A 288 11.34 53.56 18.38
N ARG A 289 10.90 54.83 18.44
CA ARG A 289 11.77 56.01 18.31
C ARG A 289 12.94 56.03 19.31
N SER A 290 12.74 55.46 20.50
CA SER A 290 13.75 55.30 21.55
C SER A 290 14.83 54.27 21.19
N GLU A 291 14.44 53.15 20.58
CA GLU A 291 15.31 52.01 20.22
C GLU A 291 16.27 52.34 19.05
N ILE A 292 15.84 53.16 18.08
CA ILE A 292 16.68 53.60 16.96
C ILE A 292 17.95 54.32 17.45
N THR A 293 17.86 55.06 18.56
CA THR A 293 19.01 55.76 19.14
C THR A 293 20.04 54.78 19.72
N LEU A 294 19.60 53.61 20.20
CA LEU A 294 20.47 52.57 20.75
C LEU A 294 21.09 51.69 19.64
N ALA A 295 20.31 51.35 18.61
CA ALA A 295 20.80 50.63 17.43
C ALA A 295 21.84 51.44 16.63
N LEU A 296 21.61 52.74 16.43
CA LEU A 296 22.57 53.64 15.77
C LEU A 296 23.88 53.82 16.57
N ARG A 297 23.82 53.78 17.91
CA ARG A 297 25.02 53.81 18.78
C ARG A 297 25.89 52.55 18.63
N LYS A 298 25.28 51.37 18.44
CA LYS A 298 26.03 50.11 18.20
C LYS A 298 26.73 50.11 16.83
N ILE A 299 26.12 50.70 15.79
CA ILE A 299 26.72 50.85 14.45
C ILE A 299 27.87 51.88 14.46
N ALA A 300 27.70 53.00 15.16
CA ALA A 300 28.75 54.01 15.34
C ALA A 300 29.97 53.48 16.13
N ASN A 301 29.76 52.57 17.10
CA ASN A 301 30.85 51.97 17.86
C ASN A 301 31.61 50.85 17.12
N ARG A 302 31.02 50.20 16.10
CA ARG A 302 31.74 49.23 15.25
C ARG A 302 32.70 49.90 14.26
N THR A 303 32.43 51.13 13.84
CA THR A 303 33.30 51.90 12.92
C THR A 303 34.51 52.54 13.61
N VAL A 304 34.53 52.61 14.95
CA VAL A 304 35.64 53.20 15.72
C VAL A 304 36.70 52.18 16.12
N VAL A 305 36.39 50.87 16.15
CA VAL A 305 37.31 49.83 16.63
C VAL A 305 38.17 49.21 15.51
N SER A 306 37.87 49.42 14.23
CA SER A 306 38.72 48.93 13.11
C SER A 306 39.79 49.92 12.66
N GLY A 307 40.04 50.98 13.44
CA GLY A 307 40.96 52.05 13.10
C GLY A 307 41.83 52.46 14.27
N LYS A 308 42.68 51.54 14.76
CA LYS A 308 43.93 51.82 15.48
C LYS A 308 44.77 50.55 15.62
#